data_AF-A0AAN7B0L8-F1
#
_entry.id   AF-A0AAN7B0L8-F1
#
_cell.length_a   1.000
_cell.length_b   1.000
_cell.length_c   1.000
_cell.angle_alpha   90.00
_cell.angle_beta   90.00
_cell.angle_gamma   90.00
#
_symmetry.space_group_name_H-M   'P 1'
#
loop_
_entity.id
_entity.type
_entity.pdbx_description
1 polymer ?
#
loop_
_entity_poly.entity_id
_entity_poly.type
_entity_poly.pdbx_seq_one_letter_code
_entity_poly.pdbx_strand_id
1 'polypeptide(L)'
;MNTFWLPDGTTDLCASASEAQSLADCFMDVLRHASRPRPGGEWKGASVAQELMQRMISSGASESLIRRFLKTMQQSCDAVVEQAGDRSRSHARDVETYFEVRRHTIVVEPCLVMLQYDMECG
;
A
#
# COMPACT_ATOMS: atom_id res chain seq x y z
N MET A 1 11.44 4.97 -2.24
CA MET A 1 10.72 4.64 -0.99
C MET A 1 9.64 5.63 -0.59
N ASN A 2 9.67 6.91 -0.99
CA ASN A 2 8.68 7.92 -0.56
C ASN A 2 7.21 7.58 -0.91
N THR A 3 6.97 6.79 -1.95
CA THR A 3 5.63 6.38 -2.38
C THR A 3 4.87 5.55 -1.34
N PHE A 4 5.59 4.82 -0.48
CA PHE A 4 4.99 3.97 0.56
C PHE A 4 4.53 4.75 1.79
N TRP A 5 5.10 5.93 2.03
CA TRP A 5 4.73 6.82 3.15
C TRP A 5 3.45 7.60 2.87
N LEU A 6 3.00 7.66 1.61
CA LEU A 6 1.81 8.40 1.22
C LEU A 6 0.52 7.75 1.78
N PRO A 7 0.30 6.43 1.65
CA PRO A 7 -0.84 5.78 2.30
C PRO A 7 -0.77 5.87 3.83
N ASP A 8 0.37 5.54 4.45
CA ASP A 8 0.54 5.53 5.92
C ASP A 8 0.26 6.91 6.53
N GLY A 9 0.94 7.96 6.03
CA GLY A 9 0.73 9.33 6.50
C GLY A 9 -0.67 9.90 6.21
N THR A 10 -1.40 9.37 5.22
CA THR A 10 -2.78 9.83 4.95
C THR A 10 -3.81 9.04 5.75
N THR A 11 -3.62 7.73 5.92
CA THR A 11 -4.51 6.86 6.71
C THR A 11 -4.38 7.10 8.22
N ASP A 12 -3.24 7.58 8.68
CA ASP A 12 -3.07 8.10 10.05
C ASP A 12 -3.86 9.38 10.32
N LEU A 13 -4.22 10.12 9.28
CA LEU A 13 -5.09 11.29 9.36
C LEU A 13 -6.58 10.96 9.17
N CYS A 14 -6.92 9.72 8.80
CA CYS A 14 -8.32 9.29 8.67
C CYS A 14 -8.98 9.20 10.05
N ALA A 15 -10.20 9.71 10.16
CA ALA A 15 -10.98 9.68 11.40
C ALA A 15 -11.65 8.31 11.65
N SER A 16 -11.75 7.46 10.61
CA SER A 16 -12.37 6.14 10.73
C SER A 16 -11.72 5.07 9.86
N ALA A 17 -11.97 3.80 10.20
CA ALA A 17 -11.59 2.65 9.37
C ALA A 17 -12.22 2.70 7.97
N SER A 18 -13.42 3.27 7.83
CA SER A 18 -14.11 3.38 6.54
C SER A 18 -13.38 4.33 5.58
N GLU A 19 -12.91 5.47 6.11
CA GLU A 19 -12.10 6.42 5.34
C GLU A 19 -10.75 5.82 4.97
N ALA A 20 -10.10 5.13 5.91
CA ALA A 20 -8.85 4.41 5.65
C ALA A 20 -9.04 3.32 4.57
N GLN A 21 -10.14 2.57 4.62
CA GLN A 21 -10.50 1.55 3.63
C GLN A 21 -10.69 2.16 2.25
N SER A 22 -11.42 3.27 2.15
CA SER A 22 -11.65 3.96 0.88
C SER A 22 -10.33 4.41 0.23
N LEU A 23 -9.37 4.83 1.05
CA LEU A 23 -8.05 5.27 0.60
C LEU A 23 -7.17 4.08 0.19
N ALA A 24 -7.20 3.00 0.97
CA ALA A 24 -6.55 1.72 0.63
C ALA A 24 -7.07 1.15 -0.69
N ASP A 25 -8.40 1.16 -0.89
CA ASP A 25 -9.04 0.69 -2.12
C ASP A 25 -8.64 1.54 -3.32
N CYS A 26 -8.66 2.87 -3.18
CA CYS A 26 -8.18 3.80 -4.21
C CYS A 26 -6.71 3.52 -4.58
N PHE A 27 -5.83 3.39 -3.59
CA PHE A 27 -4.42 3.11 -3.82
C PHE A 27 -4.20 1.75 -4.50
N MET A 28 -4.89 0.70 -4.07
CA MET A 28 -4.78 -0.63 -4.67
C MET A 28 -5.41 -0.71 -6.07
N ASP A 29 -6.50 0.02 -6.33
CA ASP A 29 -7.08 0.17 -7.67
C ASP A 29 -6.07 0.79 -8.64
N VAL A 30 -5.38 1.84 -8.21
CA VAL A 30 -4.32 2.49 -9.00
C VAL A 30 -3.22 1.49 -9.35
N LEU A 31 -2.72 0.72 -8.38
CA LEU A 31 -1.65 -0.26 -8.62
C LEU A 31 -2.11 -1.39 -9.56
N ARG A 32 -3.36 -1.84 -9.47
CA ARG A 32 -3.90 -2.89 -10.35
C ARG A 32 -4.20 -2.41 -11.76
N HIS A 33 -4.43 -1.11 -11.93
CA HIS A 33 -4.93 -0.52 -13.17
C HIS A 33 -4.09 0.68 -13.62
N ALA A 34 -2.77 0.56 -13.49
CA ALA A 34 -1.83 1.64 -13.75
C ALA A 34 -1.87 2.21 -15.18
N SER A 35 -2.40 1.49 -16.17
CA SER A 35 -2.57 1.98 -17.55
C SER A 35 -3.84 2.82 -17.78
N ARG A 36 -4.78 2.86 -16.82
CA ARG A 36 -6.04 3.60 -16.99
C ARG A 36 -5.85 5.09 -16.68
N PRO A 37 -6.35 6.01 -17.52
CA PRO A 37 -6.43 7.43 -17.17
C PRO A 37 -7.22 7.61 -15.86
N ARG A 38 -6.70 8.42 -14.94
CA ARG A 38 -7.35 8.65 -13.63
C ARG A 38 -8.39 9.78 -13.73
N PRO A 39 -9.53 9.65 -13.03
CA PRO A 39 -10.53 10.72 -12.96
C PRO A 39 -9.97 11.95 -12.20
N GLY A 40 -10.43 13.14 -12.57
CA GLY A 40 -10.09 14.36 -11.84
C GLY A 40 -10.70 14.37 -10.43
N GLY A 41 -9.95 14.89 -9.44
CA GLY A 41 -10.40 15.00 -8.05
C GLY A 41 -10.07 13.80 -7.15
N GLU A 42 -9.34 12.81 -7.66
CA GLU A 42 -8.83 11.70 -6.87
C GLU A 42 -7.74 12.12 -5.86
N TRP A 43 -7.49 11.28 -4.85
CA TRP A 43 -6.39 11.45 -3.91
C TRP A 43 -5.05 11.68 -4.64
N LYS A 44 -4.34 12.74 -4.24
CA LYS A 44 -3.11 13.20 -4.92
C LYS A 44 -1.99 12.15 -4.96
N GLY A 45 -1.98 11.18 -4.04
CA GLY A 45 -1.01 10.09 -4.06
C GLY A 45 -1.23 9.07 -5.19
N ALA A 46 -2.41 9.07 -5.82
CA ALA A 46 -2.74 8.17 -6.91
C ALA A 46 -1.79 8.32 -8.11
N SER A 47 -1.43 9.55 -8.50
CA SER A 47 -0.51 9.75 -9.64
C SER A 47 0.87 9.17 -9.38
N VAL A 48 1.38 9.30 -8.14
CA VAL A 48 2.70 8.76 -7.75
C VAL A 48 2.68 7.23 -7.72
N ALA A 49 1.60 6.63 -7.19
CA ALA A 49 1.42 5.18 -7.19
C ALA A 49 1.28 4.62 -8.61
N GLN A 50 0.56 5.32 -9.49
CA GLN A 50 0.40 4.97 -10.89
C GLN A 50 1.76 4.98 -11.61
N GLU A 51 2.54 6.03 -11.43
CA GLU A 51 3.85 6.17 -12.06
C GLU A 51 4.83 5.09 -11.59
N LEU A 52 4.85 4.77 -10.28
CA LEU A 52 5.64 3.67 -9.74
C LEU A 52 5.33 2.35 -10.47
N MET A 53 4.05 2.03 -10.57
CA MET A 53 3.62 0.76 -11.19
C MET A 53 3.91 0.74 -12.69
N GLN A 54 3.69 1.85 -13.40
CA GLN A 54 4.05 1.96 -14.82
C GLN A 54 5.55 1.77 -15.05
N ARG A 55 6.40 2.32 -14.18
CA ARG A 55 7.85 2.12 -14.25
C ARG A 55 8.24 0.67 -14.04
N MET A 56 7.66 0.00 -13.04
CA MET A 56 7.91 -1.43 -12.80
C MET A 56 7.52 -2.29 -14.01
N ILE A 57 6.36 -2.02 -14.63
CA ILE A 57 5.93 -2.74 -15.83
C ILE A 57 6.88 -2.46 -17.01
N SER A 58 7.26 -1.19 -17.21
CA SER A 58 8.04 -0.77 -18.38
C SER A 58 9.51 -1.18 -18.31
N SER A 59 10.05 -1.43 -17.11
CA SER A 59 11.43 -1.93 -16.94
C SER A 59 11.56 -3.43 -17.22
N GLY A 60 10.45 -4.12 -17.53
CA GLY A 60 10.44 -5.56 -17.78
C GLY A 60 10.35 -6.42 -16.52
N ALA A 61 9.82 -5.88 -15.41
CA ALA A 61 9.58 -6.69 -14.21
C ALA A 61 8.75 -7.94 -14.52
N SER A 62 9.18 -9.08 -13.97
CA SER A 62 8.49 -10.34 -14.18
C SER A 62 7.07 -10.31 -13.62
N GLU A 63 6.17 -11.05 -14.26
CA GLU A 63 4.76 -11.12 -13.82
C GLU A 63 4.63 -11.68 -12.39
N SER A 64 5.53 -12.59 -12.00
CA SER A 64 5.60 -13.13 -10.64
C SER A 64 6.02 -12.08 -9.61
N LEU A 65 6.98 -11.21 -9.95
CA LEU A 65 7.41 -10.10 -9.10
C LEU A 65 6.30 -9.08 -8.91
N ILE A 66 5.63 -8.69 -10.01
CA ILE A 66 4.46 -7.79 -9.96
C ILE A 66 3.35 -8.38 -9.08
N ARG A 67 3.01 -9.67 -9.26
CA ARG A 67 2.01 -10.34 -8.42
C ARG A 67 2.40 -10.35 -6.95
N ARG A 68 3.67 -10.59 -6.63
CA ARG A 68 4.18 -10.59 -5.24
C ARG A 68 4.11 -9.19 -4.63
N PHE A 69 4.45 -8.16 -5.40
CA PHE A 69 4.34 -6.78 -4.98
C PHE A 69 2.89 -6.41 -4.65
N LEU A 70 1.95 -6.67 -5.58
CA LEU A 70 0.53 -6.39 -5.36
C LEU A 70 -0.04 -7.14 -4.15
N LYS A 71 0.36 -8.40 -3.94
CA LYS A 71 -0.07 -9.19 -2.78
C LYS A 71 0.41 -8.56 -1.47
N THR A 72 1.71 -8.27 -1.36
CA THR A 72 2.32 -7.72 -0.14
C THR A 72 1.85 -6.29 0.15
N MET A 73 1.59 -5.49 -0.89
CA MET A 73 0.96 -4.18 -0.75
C MET A 73 -0.49 -4.30 -0.24
N GLN A 74 -1.29 -5.24 -0.77
CA GLN A 74 -2.66 -5.45 -0.26
C GLN A 74 -2.66 -5.81 1.23
N GLN A 75 -1.78 -6.73 1.66
CA GLN A 75 -1.65 -7.10 3.07
C GLN A 75 -1.28 -5.90 3.96
N SER A 76 -0.41 -5.03 3.46
CA SER A 76 -0.03 -3.80 4.17
C SER A 76 -1.21 -2.82 4.27
N CYS A 77 -1.96 -2.64 3.18
CA CYS A 77 -3.17 -1.81 3.17
C CYS A 77 -4.24 -2.33 4.13
N ASP A 78 -4.53 -3.63 4.11
CA ASP A 78 -5.51 -4.27 5.00
C ASP A 78 -5.13 -4.06 6.47
N ALA A 79 -3.85 -4.25 6.81
CA ALA A 79 -3.35 -4.08 8.17
C ALA A 79 -3.43 -2.61 8.64
N VAL A 80 -3.20 -1.64 7.74
CA VAL A 80 -3.33 -0.21 8.07
C VAL A 80 -4.79 0.17 8.31
N VAL A 81 -5.74 -0.39 7.54
CA VAL A 81 -7.17 -0.21 7.80
C VAL A 81 -7.56 -0.80 9.15
N GLU A 82 -7.06 -1.99 9.47
CA GLU A 82 -7.27 -2.62 10.77
C GLU A 82 -6.73 -1.74 11.91
N GLN A 83 -5.50 -1.23 11.77
CA GLN A 83 -4.90 -0.30 12.72
C GLN A 83 -5.72 0.99 12.89
N ALA A 84 -6.30 1.54 11.80
CA ALA A 84 -7.20 2.69 11.87
C ALA A 84 -8.49 2.36 12.64
N GLY A 85 -9.02 1.15 12.49
CA GLY A 85 -10.17 0.66 13.26
C GLY A 85 -9.88 0.48 14.74
N ASP A 86 -8.68 0.08 15.11
CA ASP A 86 -8.27 0.00 16.50
C ASP A 86 -8.18 1.39 17.13
N ARG A 87 -7.58 2.35 16.42
CA ARG A 87 -7.53 3.76 16.85
C ARG A 87 -8.93 4.33 17.06
N SER A 88 -9.84 4.15 16.10
CA SER A 88 -11.19 4.75 16.19
C SER A 88 -12.01 4.21 17.36
N ARG A 89 -11.73 2.96 17.79
CA ARG A 89 -12.37 2.33 18.95
C ARG A 89 -11.58 2.47 20.25
N SER A 90 -10.43 3.17 20.24
CA SER A 90 -9.48 3.19 21.36
C SER A 90 -9.12 1.78 21.85
N HIS A 91 -9.03 0.82 20.93
CA HIS A 91 -8.71 -0.57 21.24
C HIS A 91 -7.18 -0.74 21.33
N ALA A 92 -6.73 -1.23 22.49
CA ALA A 92 -5.35 -1.67 22.68
C ALA A 92 -5.28 -3.20 22.55
N ARG A 93 -4.45 -3.67 21.63
CA ARG A 93 -4.16 -5.09 21.43
C ARG A 93 -3.22 -5.62 22.51
N ASP A 94 -3.24 -6.93 22.72
CA ASP A 94 -2.16 -7.61 23.42
C ASP A 94 -0.89 -7.66 22.56
N VAL A 95 0.22 -8.13 23.14
CA VAL A 95 1.53 -8.12 22.47
C VAL A 95 1.53 -9.00 21.21
N GLU A 96 0.89 -10.16 21.25
CA GLU A 96 0.92 -11.11 20.15
C GLU A 96 0.10 -10.57 18.96
N THR A 97 -1.14 -10.19 19.21
CA THR A 97 -2.04 -9.63 18.18
C THR A 97 -1.58 -8.27 17.68
N TYR A 98 -0.83 -7.50 18.48
CA TYR A 98 -0.15 -6.29 18.02
C TYR A 98 0.92 -6.60 16.98
N PHE A 99 1.79 -7.60 17.22
CA PHE A 99 2.85 -7.94 16.27
C PHE A 99 2.31 -8.52 14.95
N GLU A 100 1.18 -9.23 15.00
CA GLU A 100 0.49 -9.72 13.80
C GLU A 100 0.04 -8.60 12.87
N VAL A 101 -0.48 -7.50 13.41
CA VAL A 101 -0.83 -6.32 12.61
C VAL A 101 0.43 -5.53 12.24
N ARG A 102 1.31 -5.28 13.23
CA ARG A 102 2.43 -4.36 13.08
C ARG A 102 3.43 -4.81 12.02
N ARG A 103 3.66 -6.12 11.86
CA ARG A 103 4.54 -6.66 10.82
C ARG A 103 4.13 -6.25 9.39
N HIS A 104 2.84 -6.01 9.18
CA HIS A 104 2.30 -5.61 7.88
C HIS A 104 2.18 -4.08 7.77
N THR A 105 1.88 -3.37 8.86
CA THR A 105 1.77 -1.89 8.81
C THR A 105 3.10 -1.17 8.68
N ILE A 106 4.24 -1.84 8.91
CA ILE A 106 5.57 -1.27 8.62
C ILE A 106 5.99 -1.39 7.14
N VAL A 107 5.17 -2.02 6.28
CA VAL A 107 5.38 -2.05 4.82
C VAL A 107 6.73 -2.70 4.42
N VAL A 108 7.32 -3.52 5.30
CA VAL A 108 8.63 -4.16 5.04
C VAL A 108 8.55 -5.20 3.92
N GLU A 109 7.52 -6.03 3.90
CA GLU A 109 7.34 -7.07 2.88
C GLU A 109 7.37 -6.52 1.44
N PRO A 110 6.58 -5.49 1.06
CA PRO A 110 6.68 -4.92 -0.28
C PRO A 110 8.01 -4.20 -0.53
N CYS A 111 8.69 -3.66 0.49
CA CYS A 111 10.05 -3.13 0.32
C CYS A 111 11.05 -4.22 -0.07
N LEU A 112 10.93 -5.42 0.51
CA LEU A 112 11.76 -6.57 0.11
C LEU A 112 11.50 -6.97 -1.36
N VAL A 113 10.26 -6.86 -1.84
CA VAL A 113 9.96 -7.08 -3.26
C VAL A 113 10.61 -6.02 -4.15
N MET A 114 10.68 -4.77 -3.70
CA MET A 114 11.38 -3.72 -4.44
C MET A 114 12.90 -3.93 -4.50
N LEU A 115 13.51 -4.52 -3.45
CA LEU A 115 14.91 -4.92 -3.51
C LEU A 115 15.13 -6.05 -4.52
N GLN A 116 14.21 -7.00 -4.59
CA GLN A 116 14.24 -8.04 -5.63
C GLN A 116 14.12 -7.43 -7.03
N TYR A 117 13.24 -6.44 -7.19
CA TYR A 117 13.06 -5.71 -8.45
C TYR A 117 14.36 -5.03 -8.90
N ASP A 118 15.08 -4.38 -7.98
CA ASP A 118 16.36 -3.74 -8.28
C ASP A 118 17.42 -4.75 -8.74
N MET A 119 17.45 -5.94 -8.15
CA MET A 119 18.37 -7.00 -8.59
C MET A 119 18.01 -7.61 -9.95
N GLU A 120 16.72 -7.62 -10.33
CA GLU A 120 16.24 -8.21 -11.59
C GLU A 120 16.18 -7.21 -12.75
N CYS A 121 15.99 -5.91 -12.46
CA CYS A 121 15.65 -4.89 -13.44
C CYS A 121 16.37 -3.54 -13.25
N GLY A 122 17.23 -3.42 -12.23
CA GLY A 122 18.04 -2.23 -11.95
C GLY A 122 19.31 -2.11 -12.79
#